data_AF-A0A530R017-F1
#
_entry.id   AF-A0A530R017-F1
#
_cell.length_a   1.000
_cell.length_b   1.000
_cell.length_c   1.000
_cell.angle_alpha   90.00
_cell.angle_beta   90.00
_cell.angle_gamma   90.00
#
_symmetry.space_group_name_H-M   'P 1'
#
loop_
_entity.id
_entity.type
_entity.pdbx_description
1 polymer ?
#
loop_
_entity_poly.entity_id
_entity_poly.type
_entity_poly.pdbx_seq_one_letter_code
_entity_poly.pdbx_strand_id
1 'polypeptide(L)'
;MSPVTRRQVVASAVFAATLAATSLPALSKQSTAALTIEDKTAIAEAVAGIGLYADLREWNRVRSYFAARVTTDYTSLFGGEVATSDRDALIAQWQGLLPGFDATQHLITNIVVE
;
A
#
# COMPACT_ATOMS: atom_id res chain seq x y z
N MET A 1 -44.19 -11.60 -7.86
CA MET A 1 -42.99 -11.72 -6.99
C MET A 1 -42.17 -12.88 -7.53
N SER A 2 -41.13 -12.59 -8.32
CA SER A 2 -40.23 -13.61 -8.87
C SER A 2 -38.97 -13.71 -8.00
N PRO A 3 -38.51 -14.90 -7.60
CA PRO A 3 -37.30 -15.02 -6.79
C PRO A 3 -36.07 -14.82 -7.68
N VAL A 4 -35.27 -13.80 -7.38
CA VAL A 4 -33.94 -13.63 -7.96
C VAL A 4 -32.98 -14.56 -7.22
N THR A 5 -32.58 -15.65 -7.85
CA THR A 5 -31.62 -16.60 -7.30
C THR A 5 -30.22 -15.99 -7.29
N ARG A 6 -29.71 -15.72 -6.09
CA ARG A 6 -28.36 -15.21 -5.81
C ARG A 6 -27.32 -16.27 -6.22
N ARG A 7 -26.52 -16.00 -7.25
CA ARG A 7 -25.31 -16.79 -7.55
C ARG A 7 -24.13 -16.15 -6.84
N GLN A 8 -23.70 -16.75 -5.74
CA GLN A 8 -22.38 -16.48 -5.16
C GLN A 8 -21.36 -17.30 -5.94
N VAL A 9 -20.43 -16.63 -6.63
CA VAL A 9 -19.24 -17.28 -7.20
C VAL A 9 -18.09 -16.93 -6.27
N VAL A 10 -17.65 -17.90 -5.47
CA VAL A 10 -16.40 -17.83 -4.72
C VAL A 10 -15.35 -18.48 -5.61
N ALA A 11 -14.49 -17.67 -6.23
CA ALA A 11 -13.33 -18.15 -6.96
C ALA A 11 -12.09 -17.96 -6.09
N SER A 12 -11.63 -19.04 -5.46
CA SER A 12 -10.34 -19.09 -4.80
C SER A 12 -9.29 -19.56 -5.81
N ALA A 13 -8.35 -18.70 -6.17
CA ALA A 13 -7.17 -19.07 -6.94
C ALA A 13 -5.96 -19.11 -6.02
N VAL A 14 -5.37 -20.30 -5.85
CA VAL A 14 -4.07 -20.50 -5.20
C VAL A 14 -3.01 -20.24 -6.27
N PHE A 15 -2.17 -19.23 -6.08
CA PHE A 15 -1.04 -18.94 -6.97
C PHE A 15 0.25 -19.41 -6.30
N ALA A 16 0.87 -20.45 -6.87
CA ALA A 16 2.23 -20.84 -6.54
C ALA A 16 3.18 -20.14 -7.51
N ALA A 17 3.96 -19.17 -7.03
CA ALA A 17 5.00 -18.52 -7.81
C ALA A 17 6.37 -19.07 -7.41
N THR A 18 7.08 -19.68 -8.36
CA THR A 18 8.49 -20.05 -8.24
C THR A 18 9.33 -18.86 -8.71
N LEU A 19 10.04 -18.16 -7.82
CA LEU A 19 11.03 -17.15 -8.22
C LEU A 19 12.44 -17.72 -8.17
N ALA A 20 13.14 -17.67 -9.30
CA ALA A 20 14.58 -17.81 -9.37
C ALA A 20 15.23 -16.46 -9.02
N ALA A 21 15.92 -16.39 -7.90
CA ALA A 21 16.60 -15.20 -7.43
C ALA A 21 17.92 -14.98 -8.20
N THR A 22 18.07 -13.82 -8.83
CA THR A 22 19.40 -13.28 -9.21
C THR A 22 19.69 -12.10 -8.28
N SER A 23 20.64 -12.31 -7.36
CA SER A 23 21.01 -11.36 -6.33
C SER A 23 22.11 -10.41 -6.81
N LEU A 24 21.83 -9.10 -6.78
CA LEU A 24 22.86 -8.05 -6.74
C LEU A 24 22.97 -7.57 -5.28
N PRO A 25 24.15 -7.58 -4.66
CA PRO A 25 24.29 -7.09 -3.30
C PRO A 25 24.36 -5.56 -3.32
N ALA A 26 23.22 -4.89 -3.08
CA ALA A 26 23.26 -3.54 -2.54
C ALA A 26 23.58 -3.66 -1.04
N LEU A 27 24.84 -3.43 -0.68
CA LEU A 27 25.25 -3.35 0.72
C LEU A 27 24.72 -2.04 1.31
N SER A 28 23.44 -2.03 1.67
CA SER A 28 22.92 -1.04 2.60
C SER A 28 23.61 -1.28 3.93
N LYS A 29 24.32 -0.27 4.45
CA LYS A 29 24.70 -0.23 5.86
C LYS A 29 23.42 -0.17 6.68
N GLN A 30 22.85 -1.33 6.98
CA GLN A 30 21.70 -1.44 7.86
C GLN A 30 22.22 -1.07 9.24
N SER A 31 21.78 0.08 9.76
CA SER A 31 22.02 0.45 11.15
C SER A 31 21.54 -0.72 12.01
N THR A 32 22.44 -1.31 12.79
CA THR A 32 22.14 -2.40 13.72
C THR A 32 21.55 -1.88 15.04
N ALA A 33 21.15 -0.61 15.10
CA ALA A 33 20.37 -0.11 16.22
C ALA A 33 18.98 -0.76 16.18
N ALA A 34 18.63 -1.49 17.23
CA ALA A 34 17.30 -2.05 17.38
C ALA A 34 16.26 -0.92 17.37
N LEU A 35 15.18 -1.10 16.61
CA LEU A 35 14.05 -0.16 16.58
C LEU A 35 13.46 -0.03 17.99
N THR A 36 13.28 1.22 18.41
CA THR A 36 12.64 1.55 19.69
C THR A 36 11.13 1.31 19.62
N ILE A 37 10.45 1.34 20.76
CA ILE A 37 8.98 1.25 20.78
C ILE A 37 8.37 2.50 20.13
N GLU A 38 9.03 3.65 20.29
CA GLU A 38 8.66 4.91 19.66
C GLU A 38 8.73 4.79 18.13
N ASP A 39 9.79 4.18 17.58
CA ASP A 39 9.92 3.93 16.15
C ASP A 39 8.81 3.00 15.65
N LYS A 40 8.56 1.89 16.36
CA LYS A 40 7.53 0.92 15.97
C LYS A 40 6.13 1.55 15.98
N THR A 41 5.85 2.38 16.99
CA THR A 41 4.59 3.12 17.08
C THR A 41 4.46 4.11 15.93
N ALA A 42 5.50 4.92 15.67
CA ALA A 42 5.48 5.90 14.60
C ALA A 42 5.30 5.26 13.21
N ILE A 43 5.94 4.11 12.96
CA ILE A 43 5.77 3.34 11.72
C ILE A 43 4.34 2.81 11.61
N ALA A 44 3.80 2.20 12.66
CA ALA A 44 2.43 1.69 12.65
C ALA A 44 1.39 2.80 12.41
N GLU A 45 1.56 3.96 13.06
CA GLU A 45 0.72 5.13 12.86
C GLU A 45 0.82 5.68 11.44
N ALA A 46 2.01 5.74 10.87
CA ALA A 46 2.20 6.20 9.49
C ALA A 46 1.51 5.27 8.48
N VAL A 47 1.70 3.96 8.62
CA VAL A 47 1.12 2.96 7.71
C VAL A 47 -0.42 2.97 7.79
N ALA A 48 -0.99 2.97 8.99
CA ALA A 48 -2.43 3.08 9.17
C ALA A 48 -2.99 4.44 8.70
N GLY A 49 -2.25 5.51 8.99
CA GLY A 49 -2.60 6.89 8.63
C GLY A 49 -2.72 7.10 7.13
N ILE A 50 -1.83 6.50 6.31
CA ILE A 50 -1.90 6.60 4.85
C ILE A 50 -3.27 6.14 4.33
N GLY A 51 -3.76 4.98 4.77
CA GLY A 51 -5.06 4.45 4.38
C GLY A 51 -6.22 5.31 4.87
N LEU A 52 -6.23 5.62 6.17
CA LEU A 52 -7.27 6.44 6.79
C LEU A 52 -7.43 7.80 6.11
N TYR A 53 -6.33 8.51 5.87
CA TYR A 53 -6.40 9.86 5.29
C TYR A 53 -6.62 9.85 3.79
N ALA A 54 -6.29 8.76 3.09
CA ALA A 54 -6.74 8.57 1.71
C ALA A 54 -8.26 8.40 1.64
N ASP A 55 -8.84 7.59 2.54
CA ASP A 55 -10.30 7.39 2.63
C ASP A 55 -11.04 8.70 2.95
N LEU A 56 -10.49 9.52 3.85
CA LEU A 56 -11.02 10.83 4.20
C LEU A 56 -10.69 11.93 3.18
N ARG A 57 -9.89 11.65 2.16
CA ARG A 57 -9.39 12.63 1.16
C ARG A 57 -8.61 13.80 1.78
N GLU A 58 -7.93 13.55 2.90
CA GLU A 58 -7.10 14.52 3.64
C GLU A 58 -5.66 14.53 3.10
N TRP A 59 -5.49 15.03 1.87
CA TRP A 59 -4.25 14.88 1.09
C TRP A 59 -3.01 15.49 1.74
N ASN A 60 -3.16 16.58 2.49
CA ASN A 60 -2.04 17.17 3.21
C ASN A 60 -1.51 16.24 4.31
N ARG A 61 -2.40 15.46 4.95
CA ARG A 61 -2.01 14.45 5.94
C ARG A 61 -1.36 13.26 5.25
N VAL A 62 -1.93 12.75 4.15
CA VAL A 62 -1.28 11.69 3.33
C VAL A 62 0.14 12.12 2.93
N ARG A 63 0.29 13.34 2.43
CA ARG A 63 1.58 13.91 2.03
C ARG A 63 2.62 13.93 3.14
N SER A 64 2.21 14.15 4.38
CA SER A 64 3.12 14.20 5.53
C SER A 64 3.78 12.85 5.83
N TYR A 65 3.18 11.73 5.40
CA TYR A 65 3.73 10.39 5.59
C TYR A 65 4.68 9.95 4.47
N PHE A 66 4.69 10.64 3.33
CA PHE A 66 5.54 10.28 2.20
C PHE A 66 6.87 11.01 2.19
N ALA A 67 7.93 10.25 1.95
CA ALA A 67 9.23 10.76 1.51
C ALA A 67 9.07 11.57 0.22
N ALA A 68 10.05 12.42 -0.11
CA ALA A 68 9.99 13.26 -1.31
C ALA A 68 9.78 12.42 -2.60
N ARG A 69 10.42 11.25 -2.66
CA ARG A 69 10.21 10.25 -3.70
C ARG A 69 9.70 8.95 -3.11
N VAL A 70 8.70 8.35 -3.76
CA VAL A 70 8.04 7.12 -3.34
C VAL A 70 8.17 6.09 -4.44
N THR A 71 8.62 4.89 -4.08
CA THR A 71 8.62 3.73 -4.97
C THR A 71 7.38 2.89 -4.70
N THR A 72 6.61 2.63 -5.74
CA THR A 72 5.44 1.76 -5.71
C THR A 72 5.67 0.58 -6.63
N ASP A 73 5.50 -0.62 -6.09
CA ASP A 73 5.39 -1.84 -6.87
C ASP A 73 3.91 -2.22 -6.99
N TYR A 74 3.30 -1.84 -8.11
CA TYR A 74 1.94 -2.24 -8.46
C TYR A 74 1.92 -3.24 -9.63
N THR A 75 3.04 -3.91 -9.90
CA THR A 75 3.18 -4.83 -11.04
C THR A 75 2.16 -5.96 -10.99
N SER A 76 1.85 -6.49 -9.80
CA SER A 76 0.84 -7.53 -9.61
C SER A 76 -0.61 -7.03 -9.74
N LEU A 77 -0.85 -5.74 -9.50
CA LEU A 77 -2.19 -5.16 -9.48
C LEU A 77 -2.61 -4.62 -10.84
N PHE A 78 -1.70 -3.92 -11.54
CA PHE A 78 -1.98 -3.25 -12.81
C PHE A 78 -1.11 -3.75 -13.99
N GLY A 79 -0.16 -4.66 -13.74
CA GLY A 79 0.91 -4.96 -14.69
C GLY A 79 1.98 -3.86 -14.70
N GLY A 80 2.84 -3.86 -15.73
CA GLY A 80 3.88 -2.85 -15.91
C GLY A 80 5.14 -3.12 -15.08
N GLU A 81 5.83 -2.03 -14.70
CA GLU A 81 7.12 -2.05 -14.02
C GLU A 81 7.05 -1.30 -12.68
N VAL A 82 7.98 -1.62 -11.77
CA VAL A 82 8.16 -0.86 -10.52
C VAL A 82 8.49 0.60 -10.87
N ALA A 83 7.79 1.53 -10.22
CA ALA A 83 7.93 2.96 -10.51
C ALA A 83 8.35 3.74 -9.27
N THR A 84 9.26 4.71 -9.43
CA THR A 84 9.53 5.73 -8.42
C THR A 84 9.03 7.08 -8.92
N SER A 85 8.19 7.74 -8.14
CA SER A 85 7.62 9.04 -8.46
C SER A 85 7.83 10.05 -7.33
N ASP A 86 7.68 11.33 -7.62
CA ASP A 86 7.55 12.34 -6.56
C ASP A 86 6.25 12.10 -5.79
N ARG A 87 6.25 12.33 -4.47
CA ARG A 87 5.05 12.08 -3.65
C ARG A 87 3.80 12.81 -4.14
N ASP A 88 3.97 14.01 -4.68
CA ASP A 88 2.86 14.83 -5.17
C ASP A 88 2.26 14.22 -6.45
N ALA A 89 3.06 13.55 -7.27
CA ALA A 89 2.59 12.80 -8.43
C ALA A 89 1.82 11.53 -8.02
N LEU A 90 2.31 10.79 -7.01
CA LEU A 90 1.59 9.64 -6.46
C LEU A 90 0.22 10.05 -5.87
N ILE A 91 0.19 11.14 -5.09
CA ILE A 91 -1.05 11.67 -4.53
C ILE A 91 -2.02 12.11 -5.63
N ALA A 92 -1.53 12.76 -6.69
CA ALA A 92 -2.37 13.14 -7.83
C ALA A 92 -3.00 11.93 -8.52
N GLN A 93 -2.27 10.81 -8.65
CA GLN A 93 -2.83 9.55 -9.16
C GLN A 93 -3.97 9.05 -8.28
N TRP A 94 -3.79 9.05 -6.95
CA TRP A 94 -4.82 8.63 -6.01
C TRP A 94 -6.05 9.55 -6.03
N GLN A 95 -5.84 10.87 -6.15
CA GLN A 95 -6.91 11.85 -6.32
C GLN A 95 -7.72 11.63 -7.59
N GLY A 96 -7.11 11.13 -8.66
CA GLY A 96 -7.81 10.75 -9.90
C GLY A 96 -8.56 9.42 -9.81
N LEU A 97 -8.06 8.48 -9.03
CA LEU A 97 -8.61 7.13 -8.89
C LEU A 97 -9.78 7.05 -7.91
N LEU A 98 -9.61 7.60 -6.70
CA LEU A 98 -10.54 7.42 -5.59
C LEU A 98 -11.94 8.02 -5.79
N PRO A 99 -12.18 9.03 -6.65
CA PRO A 99 -13.52 9.45 -7.04
C PRO A 99 -14.31 8.40 -7.83
N GLY A 100 -13.66 7.33 -8.32
CA GLY A 100 -14.33 6.19 -8.96
C GLY A 100 -15.15 5.31 -8.01
N PHE A 101 -15.11 5.59 -6.70
CA PHE A 101 -15.84 4.89 -5.66
C PHE A 101 -16.70 5.87 -4.84
N ASP A 102 -17.88 5.43 -4.40
CA ASP A 102 -18.72 6.22 -3.49
C ASP A 102 -17.98 6.52 -2.16
N ALA A 103 -17.33 5.49 -1.62
CA ALA A 103 -16.45 5.56 -0.46
C ALA A 103 -15.45 4.40 -0.47
N THR A 104 -14.33 4.57 0.23
CA THR A 104 -13.34 3.52 0.47
C THR A 104 -13.10 3.35 1.96
N GLN A 105 -12.63 2.16 2.35
CA GLN A 105 -12.14 1.89 3.70
C GLN A 105 -10.95 0.93 3.62
N HIS A 106 -9.78 1.40 4.02
CA HIS A 106 -8.57 0.59 4.15
C HIS A 106 -8.46 0.03 5.56
N LEU A 107 -8.85 -1.24 5.74
CA LEU A 107 -8.66 -1.96 7.00
C LEU A 107 -7.22 -2.47 7.13
N ILE A 108 -6.40 -1.72 7.84
CA ILE A 108 -4.99 -2.05 8.09
C ILE A 108 -4.84 -2.47 9.57
N THR A 109 -4.48 -3.72 9.79
CA THR A 109 -4.37 -4.34 11.12
C THR A 109 -3.15 -5.27 11.16
N ASN A 110 -2.81 -5.78 12.35
CA ASN A 110 -1.76 -6.78 12.56
C ASN A 110 -0.39 -6.29 12.04
N ILE A 111 -0.09 -4.99 12.24
CA ILE A 111 1.18 -4.39 11.83
C ILE A 111 2.31 -4.99 12.68
N VAL A 112 3.27 -5.61 11.99
CA VAL A 112 4.53 -6.10 12.55
C VAL A 112 5.65 -5.24 11.98
N VAL A 113 6.55 -4.77 12.83
CA VAL A 113 7.69 -3.93 12.46
C VAL A 113 8.99 -4.70 12.71
N GLU A 114 9.81 -4.82 11.68
CA GLU A 114 11.06 -5.60 11.61
C GLU A 114 12.31 -4.73 11.59
#